data_AF-Q08QM3-F1
#
_entry.id   AF-Q08QM3-F1
#
_cell.length_a   1.000
_cell.length_b   1.000
_cell.length_c   1.000
_cell.angle_alpha   90.00
_cell.angle_beta   90.00
_cell.angle_gamma   90.00
#
_symmetry.space_group_name_H-M   'P 1'
#
loop_
_entity.id
_entity.type
_entity.pdbx_description
1 polymer ?
#
loop_
_entity_poly.entity_id
_entity_poly.type
_entity_poly.pdbx_seq_one_letter_code
_entity_poly.pdbx_strand_id
1 'polypeptide(L)'
;MLTWKGIVPAALAVFSLVGCGVVEEGASVDESALATAEQAASSTDYPGPCQAETTVPGMPQYLSADYHGHNPDTRIVYMPDTGRFRLGISCVGTGFVIIRIGPDSAVCQYLGKCEQWQLATLSEWDVNWVRSNFPAQVPFQHTCNKHGFGWYDALYVPPGLYLAVAQAGSGLFGMVDGHGTMDTYAYSGNGGAYQPVNCPRPTVCGDGVCSWNESCGSCSQDCGECPVCGDGICARGESCYSCTDDCGFCPDPGPGCLMPGQPVPNDLSSNMRPPDCYPLPMGQPQK
;
A
#
# COMPACT_ATOMS: atom_id res chain seq x y z
N MET A 1 -65.86 4.28 51.12
CA MET A 1 -65.72 5.76 51.06
C MET A 1 -64.24 6.09 51.00
N LEU A 2 -63.88 7.08 50.16
CA LEU A 2 -62.56 7.68 49.87
C LEU A 2 -61.54 6.79 49.13
N THR A 3 -61.30 6.92 47.81
CA THR A 3 -60.65 8.00 47.01
C THR A 3 -59.21 8.32 47.38
N TRP A 4 -58.25 8.10 46.47
CA TRP A 4 -57.34 9.16 46.04
C TRP A 4 -56.61 8.85 44.71
N LYS A 5 -56.41 9.92 43.95
CA LYS A 5 -55.78 10.08 42.63
C LYS A 5 -54.26 9.89 42.70
N GLY A 6 -53.66 9.49 41.58
CA GLY A 6 -52.21 9.57 41.38
C GLY A 6 -51.82 9.40 39.92
N ILE A 7 -51.93 10.48 39.14
CA ILE A 7 -51.30 10.65 37.83
C ILE A 7 -49.88 11.16 38.09
N VAL A 8 -48.86 10.54 37.50
CA VAL A 8 -47.50 11.11 37.42
C VAL A 8 -47.06 11.08 35.95
N PRO A 9 -46.59 12.21 35.38
CA PRO A 9 -46.33 12.34 33.95
C PRO A 9 -44.96 11.80 33.54
N ALA A 10 -44.85 11.50 32.25
CA ALA A 10 -43.66 11.07 31.54
C ALA A 10 -42.48 12.05 31.71
N ALA A 11 -41.33 11.52 32.12
CA ALA A 11 -40.04 12.18 31.95
C ALA A 11 -39.47 11.76 30.60
N LEU A 12 -39.69 12.61 29.57
CA LEU A 12 -38.94 12.57 28.33
C LEU A 12 -37.51 13.04 28.61
N ALA A 13 -36.56 12.10 28.66
CA ALA A 13 -35.15 12.43 28.58
C ALA A 13 -34.84 12.82 27.12
N VAL A 14 -34.59 14.10 26.90
CA VAL A 14 -34.00 14.63 25.66
C VAL A 14 -32.54 14.17 25.64
N PHE A 15 -32.25 13.10 24.90
CA PHE A 15 -30.88 12.79 24.50
C PHE A 15 -30.59 13.56 23.22
N SER A 16 -29.66 14.51 23.32
CA SER A 16 -29.13 15.30 22.22
C SER A 16 -28.63 14.40 21.10
N LEU A 17 -29.25 14.53 19.92
CA LEU A 17 -28.67 14.09 18.65
C LEU A 17 -27.51 15.02 18.30
N VAL A 18 -26.28 14.56 18.55
CA VAL A 18 -25.11 15.07 17.82
C VAL A 18 -25.14 14.37 16.47
N GLY A 19 -25.57 15.09 15.45
CA GLY A 19 -25.48 14.65 14.06
C GLY A 19 -24.02 14.54 13.64
N CYS A 20 -23.65 13.40 13.05
CA CYS A 20 -22.47 13.32 12.21
C CYS A 20 -22.87 13.66 10.78
N GLY A 21 -22.08 14.52 10.16
CA GLY A 21 -22.40 15.26 8.95
C GLY A 21 -22.52 14.40 7.69
N VAL A 22 -23.30 14.95 6.76
CA VAL A 22 -23.26 14.66 5.33
C VAL A 22 -21.86 14.94 4.79
N VAL A 23 -21.30 13.99 4.03
CA VAL A 23 -20.19 14.26 3.11
C VAL A 23 -20.80 14.33 1.72
N GLU A 24 -20.71 15.49 1.09
CA GLU A 24 -21.24 15.73 -0.25
C GLU A 24 -20.41 14.97 -1.29
N GLU A 25 -21.10 14.29 -2.20
CA GLU A 25 -20.50 13.66 -3.37
C GLU A 25 -20.18 14.73 -4.43
N GLY A 26 -18.93 14.76 -4.89
CA GLY A 26 -18.60 15.46 -6.12
C GLY A 26 -17.14 15.86 -6.25
N ALA A 27 -16.37 15.08 -7.02
CA ALA A 27 -15.52 15.60 -8.09
C ALA A 27 -15.02 14.44 -8.97
N SER A 28 -15.23 14.57 -10.27
CA SER A 28 -14.61 13.76 -11.33
C SER A 28 -13.09 13.91 -11.27
N VAL A 29 -12.35 12.80 -11.25
CA VAL A 29 -10.89 12.81 -11.43
C VAL A 29 -10.52 12.08 -12.71
N ASP A 30 -9.83 12.83 -13.56
CA ASP A 30 -9.10 12.36 -14.73
C ASP A 30 -8.09 11.25 -14.38
N GLU A 31 -7.82 10.42 -15.38
CA GLU A 31 -7.09 9.15 -15.39
C GLU A 31 -5.58 9.21 -15.02
N SER A 32 -5.18 9.90 -13.94
CA SER A 32 -3.78 9.95 -13.51
C SER A 32 -3.52 9.78 -12.01
N ALA A 33 -4.45 9.23 -11.24
CA ALA A 33 -4.21 8.89 -9.84
C ALA A 33 -3.47 7.55 -9.72
N LEU A 34 -2.15 7.59 -9.89
CA LEU A 34 -1.26 6.51 -9.47
C LEU A 34 -1.35 6.39 -7.93
N ALA A 35 -2.12 5.40 -7.48
CA ALA A 35 -2.16 4.86 -6.11
C ALA A 35 -2.32 5.87 -4.96
N THR A 36 -3.51 6.46 -4.79
CA THR A 36 -3.90 7.02 -3.48
C THR A 36 -4.51 5.93 -2.60
N ALA A 37 -3.94 5.83 -1.40
CA ALA A 37 -4.18 4.82 -0.38
C ALA A 37 -5.55 4.96 0.31
N GLU A 38 -6.64 4.82 -0.45
CA GLU A 38 -7.97 4.74 0.15
C GLU A 38 -8.55 3.34 0.01
N GLN A 39 -8.77 2.76 1.19
CA GLN A 39 -9.51 1.53 1.47
C GLN A 39 -8.71 0.24 1.23
N ALA A 40 -7.76 -0.04 2.13
CA ALA A 40 -7.42 -1.40 2.53
C ALA A 40 -6.75 -1.48 3.89
N ALA A 41 -6.45 -2.69 4.38
CA ALA A 41 -6.20 -2.96 5.79
C ALA A 41 -5.17 -2.00 6.48
N SER A 42 -5.70 -1.03 7.22
CA SER A 42 -5.06 0.17 7.77
C SER A 42 -4.83 1.20 6.68
N SER A 43 -5.57 2.31 6.75
CA SER A 43 -5.56 3.38 5.75
C SER A 43 -4.19 4.06 5.57
N THR A 44 -3.22 3.75 6.43
CA THR A 44 -1.85 4.29 6.37
C THR A 44 -0.83 3.30 5.81
N ASP A 45 -1.19 2.03 5.60
CA ASP A 45 -0.25 1.03 5.14
C ASP A 45 -0.13 1.03 3.61
N TYR A 46 1.10 1.02 3.13
CA TYR A 46 1.45 0.84 1.73
C TYR A 46 1.62 -0.66 1.42
N PRO A 47 0.72 -1.28 0.66
CA PRO A 47 0.76 -2.72 0.40
C PRO A 47 1.82 -3.13 -0.63
N GLY A 48 2.35 -2.17 -1.41
CA GLY A 48 3.25 -2.40 -2.54
C GLY A 48 2.79 -1.61 -3.77
N PRO A 49 3.39 -1.85 -4.96
CA PRO A 49 4.46 -2.80 -5.22
C PRO A 49 5.75 -2.44 -4.46
N CYS A 50 6.61 -3.43 -4.24
CA CYS A 50 7.95 -3.20 -3.67
C CYS A 50 9.00 -3.21 -4.79
N GLN A 51 10.22 -2.80 -4.48
CA GLN A 51 11.36 -2.91 -5.41
C GLN A 51 11.41 -4.29 -6.10
N ALA A 52 11.68 -4.29 -7.42
CA ALA A 52 11.65 -5.46 -8.31
C ALA A 52 10.28 -6.13 -8.52
N GLU A 53 9.19 -5.42 -8.21
CA GLU A 53 7.82 -5.87 -8.47
C GLU A 53 7.04 -4.86 -9.30
N THR A 54 6.05 -5.34 -10.02
CA THR A 54 5.16 -4.53 -10.83
C THR A 54 3.72 -4.89 -10.53
N THR A 55 2.88 -3.87 -10.34
CA THR A 55 1.44 -4.05 -10.16
C THR A 55 0.84 -4.77 -11.35
N VAL A 56 0.09 -5.84 -11.08
CA VAL A 56 -0.62 -6.59 -12.10
C VAL A 56 -1.70 -5.70 -12.74
N PRO A 57 -1.91 -5.75 -14.07
CA PRO A 57 -2.94 -4.95 -14.72
C PRO A 57 -4.32 -5.15 -14.12
N GLY A 58 -5.05 -4.05 -13.93
CA GLY A 58 -6.37 -4.05 -13.31
C GLY A 58 -6.34 -4.16 -11.78
N MET A 59 -5.19 -4.06 -11.12
CA MET A 59 -5.12 -3.99 -9.65
C MET A 59 -5.05 -2.55 -9.13
N PRO A 60 -5.56 -2.29 -7.91
CA PRO A 60 -6.24 -3.22 -7.01
C PRO A 60 -7.68 -3.56 -7.43
N GLN A 61 -8.21 -4.64 -6.88
CA GLN A 61 -9.61 -5.05 -7.04
C GLN A 61 -10.28 -5.17 -5.67
N TYR A 62 -11.43 -4.54 -5.51
CA TYR A 62 -12.18 -4.52 -4.27
C TYR A 62 -13.36 -5.49 -4.35
N LEU A 63 -13.42 -6.41 -3.38
CA LEU A 63 -14.49 -7.36 -3.23
C LEU A 63 -15.19 -7.11 -1.90
N SER A 64 -16.51 -7.21 -1.90
CA SER A 64 -17.31 -7.20 -0.68
C SER A 64 -18.31 -8.34 -0.72
N ALA A 65 -18.60 -8.90 0.44
CA ALA A 65 -19.66 -9.88 0.59
C ALA A 65 -20.54 -9.49 1.76
N ASP A 66 -21.85 -9.50 1.53
CA ASP A 66 -22.87 -9.31 2.56
C ASP A 66 -23.92 -10.40 2.38
N TYR A 67 -24.23 -11.12 3.46
CA TYR A 67 -25.21 -12.20 3.43
C TYR A 67 -26.58 -11.78 2.87
N HIS A 68 -26.99 -10.51 3.07
CA HIS A 68 -28.26 -9.95 2.59
C HIS A 68 -28.12 -9.09 1.33
N GLY A 69 -26.92 -9.00 0.74
CA GLY A 69 -26.62 -8.09 -0.37
C GLY A 69 -25.88 -8.76 -1.52
N HIS A 70 -24.73 -8.19 -1.88
CA HIS A 70 -23.86 -8.72 -2.93
C HIS A 70 -23.12 -9.95 -2.40
N ASN A 71 -23.55 -11.14 -2.83
CA ASN A 71 -22.95 -12.41 -2.41
C ASN A 71 -23.28 -13.53 -3.42
N PRO A 72 -22.28 -14.29 -3.89
CA PRO A 72 -20.84 -14.03 -3.79
C PRO A 72 -20.43 -12.87 -4.71
N ASP A 73 -19.35 -12.18 -4.34
CA ASP A 73 -18.68 -11.22 -5.22
C ASP A 73 -17.40 -11.84 -5.80
N THR A 74 -17.15 -11.63 -7.10
CA THR A 74 -16.05 -12.30 -7.81
C THR A 74 -15.30 -11.36 -8.74
N ARG A 75 -13.98 -11.56 -8.83
CA ARG A 75 -13.07 -10.83 -9.73
C ARG A 75 -12.12 -11.79 -10.40
N ILE A 76 -11.86 -11.56 -11.68
CA ILE A 76 -10.85 -12.29 -12.44
C ILE A 76 -9.54 -11.52 -12.37
N VAL A 77 -8.45 -12.22 -12.12
CA VAL A 77 -7.10 -11.68 -12.08
C VAL A 77 -6.22 -12.46 -13.03
N TYR A 78 -5.52 -11.76 -13.92
CA TYR A 78 -4.51 -12.37 -14.77
C TYR A 78 -3.11 -12.05 -14.22
N MET A 79 -2.40 -13.08 -13.77
CA MET A 79 -1.02 -12.97 -13.30
C MET A 79 -0.06 -13.23 -14.48
N PRO A 80 0.66 -12.21 -14.99
CA PRO A 80 1.45 -12.33 -16.22
C PRO A 80 2.77 -13.09 -16.03
N ASP A 81 3.38 -12.99 -14.84
CA ASP A 81 4.59 -13.69 -14.44
C ASP A 81 4.47 -14.09 -12.95
N THR A 82 5.37 -14.95 -12.47
CA THR A 82 5.38 -15.40 -11.08
C THR A 82 5.39 -14.21 -10.12
N GLY A 83 4.46 -14.21 -9.18
CA GLY A 83 4.14 -13.06 -8.36
C GLY A 83 3.54 -13.43 -7.01
N ARG A 84 2.92 -12.44 -6.35
CA ARG A 84 2.20 -12.65 -5.10
C ARG A 84 0.88 -11.89 -5.09
N PHE A 85 -0.07 -12.39 -4.32
CA PHE A 85 -1.23 -11.62 -3.90
C PHE A 85 -0.98 -11.04 -2.52
N ARG A 86 -1.45 -9.82 -2.31
CA ARG A 86 -1.58 -9.21 -0.99
C ARG A 86 -3.03 -8.80 -0.78
N LEU A 87 -3.56 -9.15 0.37
CA LEU A 87 -4.98 -9.02 0.67
C LEU A 87 -5.15 -8.24 1.97
N GLY A 88 -5.83 -7.10 1.89
CA GLY A 88 -6.37 -6.43 3.07
C GLY A 88 -7.74 -7.01 3.34
N ILE A 89 -7.94 -7.67 4.47
CA ILE A 89 -9.21 -8.34 4.77
C ILE A 89 -9.79 -7.79 6.06
N SER A 90 -11.08 -7.42 6.02
CA SER A 90 -11.90 -7.12 7.20
C SER A 90 -13.18 -7.93 7.13
N CYS A 91 -13.48 -8.76 8.13
CA CYS A 91 -14.65 -9.63 8.04
C CYS A 91 -15.18 -10.20 9.34
N VAL A 92 -16.44 -10.65 9.28
CA VAL A 92 -17.07 -11.64 10.15
C VAL A 92 -17.93 -12.57 9.30
N GLY A 93 -17.95 -13.87 9.61
CA GLY A 93 -18.77 -14.87 8.90
C GLY A 93 -18.55 -14.92 7.38
N THR A 94 -17.37 -14.50 6.91
CA THR A 94 -17.08 -14.34 5.47
C THR A 94 -15.83 -15.12 5.10
N GLY A 95 -15.89 -15.81 3.96
CA GLY A 95 -14.80 -16.55 3.34
C GLY A 95 -14.26 -15.84 2.11
N PHE A 96 -12.94 -15.89 1.95
CA PHE A 96 -12.21 -15.36 0.82
C PHE A 96 -11.32 -16.44 0.22
N VAL A 97 -11.32 -16.57 -1.10
CA VAL A 97 -10.49 -17.54 -1.81
C VAL A 97 -9.92 -16.93 -3.07
N ILE A 98 -8.67 -17.30 -3.37
CA ILE A 98 -8.07 -17.15 -4.69
C ILE A 98 -7.81 -18.55 -5.23
N ILE A 99 -8.38 -18.85 -6.39
CA ILE A 99 -8.28 -20.16 -7.02
C ILE A 99 -7.91 -20.01 -8.50
N ARG A 100 -7.02 -20.85 -8.99
CA ARG A 100 -6.61 -20.90 -10.39
C ARG A 100 -7.78 -21.38 -11.25
N ILE A 101 -8.04 -20.67 -12.33
CA ILE A 101 -9.09 -20.97 -13.29
C ILE A 101 -8.52 -21.05 -14.71
N GLY A 102 -9.34 -21.51 -15.66
CA GLY A 102 -8.95 -21.71 -17.04
C GLY A 102 -9.10 -23.17 -17.50
N PRO A 103 -8.93 -23.45 -18.80
CA PRO A 103 -9.13 -24.79 -19.37
C PRO A 103 -8.22 -25.87 -18.78
N ASP A 104 -7.08 -25.48 -18.23
CA ASP A 104 -6.08 -26.35 -17.61
C ASP A 104 -6.17 -26.40 -16.08
N SER A 105 -7.15 -25.72 -15.48
CA SER A 105 -7.35 -25.76 -14.04
C SER A 105 -8.07 -27.03 -13.59
N ALA A 106 -7.84 -27.45 -12.35
CA ALA A 106 -8.52 -28.59 -11.77
C ALA A 106 -10.04 -28.35 -11.64
N VAL A 107 -10.43 -27.08 -11.47
CA VAL A 107 -11.83 -26.65 -11.44
C VAL A 107 -12.52 -26.98 -12.78
N CYS A 108 -11.88 -26.67 -13.92
CA CYS A 108 -12.45 -26.99 -15.22
C CYS A 108 -12.31 -28.48 -15.56
N GLN A 109 -11.11 -29.04 -15.41
CA GLN A 109 -10.80 -30.41 -15.86
C GLN A 109 -11.47 -31.52 -15.05
N TYR A 110 -11.65 -31.33 -13.73
CA TYR A 110 -12.20 -32.37 -12.87
C TYR A 110 -13.60 -32.06 -12.34
N LEU A 111 -13.93 -30.79 -12.10
CA LEU A 111 -15.27 -30.40 -11.64
C LEU A 111 -16.21 -29.97 -12.78
N GLY A 112 -15.70 -29.82 -14.01
CA GLY A 112 -16.49 -29.41 -15.17
C GLY A 112 -17.00 -27.97 -15.10
N LYS A 113 -16.41 -27.13 -14.24
CA LYS A 113 -16.78 -25.73 -14.03
C LYS A 113 -15.81 -24.82 -14.78
N CYS A 114 -16.09 -24.56 -16.05
CA CYS A 114 -15.19 -23.82 -16.94
C CYS A 114 -15.70 -22.41 -17.27
N GLU A 115 -17.01 -22.19 -17.13
CA GLU A 115 -17.66 -20.92 -17.44
C GLU A 115 -17.71 -19.97 -16.24
N GLN A 116 -17.67 -18.66 -16.49
CA GLN A 116 -17.64 -17.64 -15.45
C GLN A 116 -18.79 -17.76 -14.43
N TRP A 117 -20.01 -18.07 -14.88
CA TRP A 117 -21.16 -18.22 -13.99
C TRP A 117 -21.06 -19.46 -13.09
N GLN A 118 -20.43 -20.54 -13.56
CA GLN A 118 -20.19 -21.76 -12.76
C GLN A 118 -19.12 -21.50 -11.69
N LEU A 119 -18.13 -20.67 -12.06
CA LEU A 119 -17.04 -20.23 -11.20
C LEU A 119 -17.52 -19.29 -10.09
N ALA A 120 -18.50 -18.43 -10.38
CA ALA A 120 -19.13 -17.58 -9.36
C ALA A 120 -19.90 -18.39 -8.31
N THR A 121 -20.38 -19.59 -8.65
CA THR A 121 -21.11 -20.48 -7.74
C THR A 121 -20.27 -21.66 -7.25
N LEU A 122 -18.95 -21.47 -7.10
CA LEU A 122 -18.11 -22.49 -6.48
C LEU A 122 -18.53 -22.68 -5.03
N SER A 123 -18.81 -23.92 -4.64
CA SER A 123 -19.12 -24.27 -3.27
C SER A 123 -17.85 -24.40 -2.44
N GLU A 124 -18.01 -24.33 -1.11
CA GLU A 124 -16.90 -24.62 -0.18
C GLU A 124 -16.33 -26.03 -0.39
N TRP A 125 -17.17 -26.99 -0.80
CA TRP A 125 -16.71 -28.35 -1.12
C TRP A 125 -15.80 -28.36 -2.35
N ASP A 126 -16.16 -27.64 -3.42
CA ASP A 126 -15.35 -27.55 -4.64
C ASP A 126 -13.96 -26.98 -4.33
N VAL A 127 -13.92 -25.86 -3.60
CA VAL A 127 -12.67 -25.20 -3.21
C VAL A 127 -11.83 -26.12 -2.33
N ASN A 128 -12.43 -26.74 -1.32
CA ASN A 128 -11.71 -27.64 -0.40
C ASN A 128 -11.21 -28.90 -1.12
N TRP A 129 -11.95 -29.43 -2.09
CA TRP A 129 -11.53 -30.56 -2.91
C TRP A 129 -10.32 -30.18 -3.78
N VAL A 130 -10.35 -29.04 -4.48
CA VAL A 130 -9.20 -28.57 -5.28
C VAL A 130 -8.02 -28.30 -4.38
N ARG A 131 -8.20 -27.63 -3.23
CA ARG A 131 -7.11 -27.39 -2.28
C ARG A 131 -6.46 -28.69 -1.79
N SER A 132 -7.26 -29.73 -1.54
CA SER A 132 -6.76 -30.99 -0.99
C SER A 132 -6.02 -31.84 -2.04
N ASN A 133 -6.47 -31.82 -3.29
CA ASN A 133 -5.89 -32.65 -4.38
C ASN A 133 -4.87 -31.88 -5.24
N PHE A 134 -5.03 -30.57 -5.36
CA PHE A 134 -4.25 -29.65 -6.18
C PHE A 134 -3.92 -28.36 -5.41
N PRO A 135 -3.21 -28.44 -4.27
CA PRO A 135 -2.95 -27.29 -3.40
C PRO A 135 -2.27 -26.11 -4.11
N ALA A 136 -1.41 -26.37 -5.10
CA ALA A 136 -0.76 -25.33 -5.90
C ALA A 136 -1.74 -24.49 -6.74
N GLN A 137 -2.99 -24.94 -6.92
CA GLN A 137 -4.02 -24.21 -7.65
C GLN A 137 -4.93 -23.37 -6.75
N VAL A 138 -4.75 -23.39 -5.42
CA VAL A 138 -5.48 -22.52 -4.49
C VAL A 138 -4.48 -21.69 -3.70
N PRO A 139 -3.95 -20.58 -4.27
CA PRO A 139 -2.93 -19.79 -3.60
C PRO A 139 -3.36 -19.22 -2.26
N PHE A 140 -4.66 -18.97 -2.08
CA PHE A 140 -5.19 -18.34 -0.88
C PHE A 140 -6.57 -18.87 -0.49
N GLN A 141 -6.79 -19.08 0.79
CA GLN A 141 -8.11 -19.28 1.38
C GLN A 141 -8.09 -18.78 2.84
N HIS A 142 -9.06 -17.94 3.20
CA HIS A 142 -9.24 -17.48 4.57
C HIS A 142 -10.71 -17.35 4.92
N THR A 143 -11.07 -17.76 6.14
CA THR A 143 -12.44 -17.63 6.65
C THR A 143 -12.41 -16.90 7.98
N CYS A 144 -13.09 -15.75 8.05
CA CYS A 144 -13.34 -15.04 9.29
C CYS A 144 -14.50 -15.67 10.04
N ASN A 145 -14.23 -16.42 11.11
CA ASN A 145 -15.29 -16.89 12.01
C ASN A 145 -15.77 -15.81 13.00
N LYS A 146 -14.93 -14.81 13.28
CA LYS A 146 -15.21 -13.66 14.14
C LYS A 146 -14.79 -12.38 13.43
N HIS A 147 -15.20 -11.23 13.96
CA HIS A 147 -14.68 -9.94 13.53
C HIS A 147 -13.16 -9.93 13.62
N GLY A 148 -12.53 -9.68 12.48
CA GLY A 148 -11.08 -9.66 12.34
C GLY A 148 -10.66 -8.74 11.21
N PHE A 149 -9.39 -8.37 11.27
CA PHE A 149 -8.78 -7.48 10.31
C PHE A 149 -7.28 -7.74 10.19
N GLY A 150 -6.75 -7.67 8.97
CA GLY A 150 -5.31 -7.71 8.77
C GLY A 150 -4.88 -7.88 7.32
N TRP A 151 -3.55 -7.99 7.17
CA TRP A 151 -2.88 -8.28 5.91
C TRP A 151 -2.59 -9.76 5.77
N TYR A 152 -2.80 -10.27 4.56
CA TYR A 152 -2.55 -11.65 4.20
C TYR A 152 -1.83 -11.73 2.85
N ASP A 153 -1.03 -12.77 2.66
CA ASP A 153 -0.24 -12.95 1.45
C ASP A 153 -0.40 -14.35 0.87
N ALA A 154 -0.43 -14.44 -0.46
CA ALA A 154 -0.19 -15.66 -1.18
C ALA A 154 1.07 -15.51 -2.03
N LEU A 155 2.08 -16.31 -1.72
CA LEU A 155 3.44 -16.18 -2.25
C LEU A 155 3.70 -17.20 -3.37
N TYR A 156 4.71 -16.92 -4.19
CA TYR A 156 5.18 -17.82 -5.26
C TYR A 156 4.06 -18.28 -6.20
N VAL A 157 3.14 -17.37 -6.51
CA VAL A 157 1.99 -17.61 -7.36
C VAL A 157 2.46 -17.68 -8.80
N PRO A 158 2.30 -18.80 -9.51
CA PRO A 158 2.73 -18.91 -10.91
C PRO A 158 1.89 -18.01 -11.83
N PRO A 159 2.33 -17.76 -13.07
CA PRO A 159 1.52 -17.07 -14.06
C PRO A 159 0.26 -17.87 -14.41
N GLY A 160 -0.83 -17.16 -14.66
CA GLY A 160 -2.11 -17.78 -15.00
C GLY A 160 -3.31 -16.90 -14.68
N LEU A 161 -4.49 -17.47 -14.89
CA LEU A 161 -5.76 -16.83 -14.59
C LEU A 161 -6.27 -17.31 -13.22
N TYR A 162 -6.70 -16.36 -12.41
CA TYR A 162 -7.17 -16.60 -11.05
C TYR A 162 -8.55 -15.96 -10.85
N LEU A 163 -9.35 -16.59 -10.01
CA LEU A 163 -10.61 -16.06 -9.54
C LEU A 163 -10.47 -15.73 -8.05
N ALA A 164 -10.64 -14.45 -7.72
CA ALA A 164 -10.86 -14.01 -6.36
C ALA A 164 -12.36 -14.06 -6.07
N VAL A 165 -12.74 -14.65 -4.94
CA VAL A 165 -14.14 -14.78 -4.51
C VAL A 165 -14.25 -14.32 -3.07
N ALA A 166 -15.25 -13.48 -2.80
CA ALA A 166 -15.73 -13.15 -1.47
C ALA A 166 -17.13 -13.73 -1.29
N GLN A 167 -17.34 -14.52 -0.24
CA GLN A 167 -18.62 -15.13 0.05
C GLN A 167 -18.96 -15.05 1.53
N ALA A 168 -20.13 -14.52 1.84
CA ALA A 168 -20.64 -14.41 3.21
C ALA A 168 -21.65 -15.52 3.51
N GLY A 169 -21.63 -16.03 4.74
CA GLY A 169 -22.63 -16.96 5.25
C GLY A 169 -23.32 -16.41 6.51
N SER A 170 -24.44 -17.01 6.90
CA SER A 170 -25.08 -16.72 8.18
C SER A 170 -24.56 -17.67 9.27
N GLY A 171 -24.09 -17.13 10.39
CA GLY A 171 -23.70 -17.88 11.58
C GLY A 171 -24.82 -17.98 12.62
N LEU A 172 -24.76 -18.98 13.52
CA LEU A 172 -25.63 -19.16 14.70
C LEU A 172 -27.14 -18.99 14.40
N PHE A 173 -27.74 -19.90 13.62
CA PHE A 173 -29.18 -19.89 13.32
C PHE A 173 -29.70 -18.59 12.66
N GLY A 174 -28.84 -17.82 11.97
CA GLY A 174 -29.19 -16.52 11.38
C GLY A 174 -29.15 -15.35 12.37
N MET A 175 -28.47 -15.52 13.52
CA MET A 175 -28.23 -14.43 14.48
C MET A 175 -26.95 -13.64 14.21
N VAL A 176 -26.10 -14.09 13.27
CA VAL A 176 -24.91 -13.35 12.83
C VAL A 176 -24.90 -13.29 11.32
N ASP A 177 -25.13 -12.08 10.80
CA ASP A 177 -25.05 -11.79 9.37
C ASP A 177 -23.58 -11.62 8.98
N GLY A 178 -23.08 -12.54 8.18
CA GLY A 178 -21.73 -12.46 7.64
C GLY A 178 -21.60 -11.25 6.72
N HIS A 179 -20.54 -10.50 6.92
CA HIS A 179 -20.14 -9.42 6.03
C HIS A 179 -18.62 -9.24 6.07
N GLY A 180 -18.06 -8.78 4.95
CA GLY A 180 -16.64 -8.51 4.86
C GLY A 180 -16.22 -7.86 3.57
N THR A 181 -15.05 -7.23 3.61
CA THR A 181 -14.37 -6.65 2.46
C THR A 181 -12.99 -7.29 2.30
N MET A 182 -12.56 -7.41 1.05
CA MET A 182 -11.23 -7.83 0.68
C MET A 182 -10.70 -6.93 -0.43
N ASP A 183 -9.60 -6.27 -0.10
CA ASP A 183 -8.86 -5.43 -1.02
C ASP A 183 -7.76 -6.29 -1.60
N THR A 184 -7.94 -6.66 -2.86
CA THR A 184 -7.06 -7.59 -3.56
C THR A 184 -6.02 -6.80 -4.33
N TYR A 185 -4.77 -6.98 -3.94
CA TYR A 185 -3.60 -6.54 -4.67
C TYR A 185 -2.89 -7.74 -5.27
N ALA A 186 -2.36 -7.58 -6.47
CA ALA A 186 -1.49 -8.57 -7.08
C ALA A 186 -0.29 -7.88 -7.71
N TYR A 187 0.87 -8.48 -7.50
CA TYR A 187 2.13 -7.97 -8.00
C TYR A 187 2.89 -9.11 -8.66
N SER A 188 3.47 -8.85 -9.83
CA SER A 188 4.34 -9.77 -10.55
C SER A 188 5.80 -9.34 -10.40
N GLY A 189 6.74 -10.28 -10.53
CA GLY A 189 8.17 -10.02 -10.30
C GLY A 189 8.66 -10.50 -8.94
N ASN A 190 9.96 -10.31 -8.67
CA ASN A 190 10.64 -10.81 -7.47
C ASN A 190 10.42 -12.32 -7.19
N GLY A 191 10.08 -13.10 -8.23
CA GLY A 191 9.72 -14.52 -8.13
C GLY A 191 8.52 -14.81 -7.21
N GLY A 192 7.71 -13.80 -6.86
CA GLY A 192 6.61 -13.93 -5.91
C GLY A 192 7.01 -14.10 -4.44
N ALA A 193 8.26 -13.78 -4.08
CA ALA A 193 8.72 -13.86 -2.71
C ALA A 193 8.01 -12.84 -1.79
N TYR A 194 8.03 -13.12 -0.49
CA TYR A 194 7.46 -12.23 0.52
C TYR A 194 8.13 -10.85 0.51
N GLN A 195 7.33 -9.81 0.66
CA GLN A 195 7.78 -8.44 0.90
C GLN A 195 7.01 -7.85 2.07
N PRO A 196 7.62 -7.04 2.94
CA PRO A 196 6.90 -6.40 4.04
C PRO A 196 5.84 -5.40 3.53
N VAL A 197 4.85 -5.08 4.35
CA VAL A 197 4.06 -3.86 4.16
C VAL A 197 4.95 -2.64 4.42
N ASN A 198 4.67 -1.51 3.78
CA ASN A 198 5.51 -0.32 3.84
C ASN A 198 6.95 -0.57 3.38
N CYS A 199 7.12 -1.45 2.39
CA CYS A 199 8.39 -1.71 1.73
C CYS A 199 8.89 -0.49 0.92
N PRO A 200 10.20 -0.45 0.59
CA PRO A 200 10.71 0.52 -0.38
C PRO A 200 9.98 0.38 -1.72
N ARG A 201 9.39 1.49 -2.18
CA ARG A 201 8.68 1.58 -3.47
C ARG A 201 9.66 1.40 -4.63
N PRO A 202 9.25 0.80 -5.76
CA PRO A 202 9.99 0.87 -7.02
C PRO A 202 10.35 2.31 -7.35
N THR A 203 11.54 2.51 -7.90
CA THR A 203 11.96 3.79 -8.50
C THR A 203 11.24 3.89 -9.84
N VAL A 204 10.22 4.76 -9.96
CA VAL A 204 9.44 4.89 -11.20
C VAL A 204 9.65 6.29 -11.73
N CYS A 205 10.31 6.39 -12.88
CA CYS A 205 10.52 7.67 -13.52
C CYS A 205 9.35 8.09 -14.39
N GLY A 206 8.99 9.36 -14.31
CA GLY A 206 7.87 10.01 -14.97
C GLY A 206 6.61 10.17 -14.14
N ASP A 207 6.64 10.02 -12.81
CA ASP A 207 5.49 10.26 -11.94
C ASP A 207 5.34 11.73 -11.50
N GLY A 208 6.30 12.58 -11.86
CA GLY A 208 6.34 14.01 -11.57
C GLY A 208 6.75 14.37 -10.14
N VAL A 209 7.14 13.39 -9.31
CA VAL A 209 7.53 13.61 -7.91
C VAL A 209 8.86 12.95 -7.62
N CYS A 210 9.92 13.76 -7.46
CA CYS A 210 11.21 13.28 -7.00
C CYS A 210 11.12 12.68 -5.57
N SER A 211 10.93 11.36 -5.50
CA SER A 211 10.80 10.61 -4.27
C SER A 211 12.15 10.44 -3.58
N TRP A 212 12.15 10.11 -2.28
CA TRP A 212 13.42 10.01 -1.51
C TRP A 212 14.41 8.95 -2.04
N ASN A 213 13.92 7.95 -2.79
CA ASN A 213 14.76 6.93 -3.42
C ASN A 213 15.20 7.32 -4.85
N GLU A 214 14.64 8.39 -5.39
CA GLU A 214 14.99 8.93 -6.68
C GLU A 214 16.07 9.99 -6.53
N SER A 215 16.90 10.09 -7.56
CA SER A 215 17.93 11.10 -7.68
C SER A 215 17.94 11.58 -9.11
N CYS A 216 18.54 12.74 -9.37
CA CYS A 216 18.74 13.20 -10.74
C CYS A 216 19.47 12.17 -11.61
N GLY A 217 20.29 11.28 -11.02
CA GLY A 217 21.07 10.27 -11.74
C GLY A 217 20.31 8.98 -12.01
N SER A 218 19.31 8.65 -11.18
CA SER A 218 18.42 7.51 -11.38
C SER A 218 17.13 7.89 -12.11
N CYS A 219 16.73 9.16 -12.03
CA CYS A 219 15.39 9.62 -12.38
C CYS A 219 15.34 11.10 -12.75
N SER A 220 16.14 11.51 -13.73
CA SER A 220 16.23 12.92 -14.16
C SER A 220 14.90 13.53 -14.63
N GLN A 221 13.95 12.69 -15.06
CA GLN A 221 12.64 13.13 -15.51
C GLN A 221 11.80 13.74 -14.38
N ASP A 222 11.88 13.23 -13.15
CA ASP A 222 11.12 13.74 -11.99
C ASP A 222 11.98 14.57 -11.03
N CYS A 223 13.26 14.22 -10.90
CA CYS A 223 14.22 14.91 -10.03
C CYS A 223 14.97 16.07 -10.71
N GLY A 224 14.74 16.27 -12.01
CA GLY A 224 15.50 17.20 -12.83
C GLY A 224 16.86 16.64 -13.24
N GLU A 225 17.49 17.28 -14.23
CA GLU A 225 18.84 16.89 -14.66
C GLU A 225 19.84 17.06 -13.52
N CYS A 226 20.82 16.15 -13.46
CA CYS A 226 21.91 16.34 -12.52
C CYS A 226 22.67 17.60 -12.88
N PRO A 227 23.14 18.36 -11.87
CA PRO A 227 24.00 19.49 -12.14
C PRO A 227 25.22 19.04 -12.95
N VAL A 228 25.54 19.78 -14.01
CA VAL A 228 26.61 19.44 -14.95
C VAL A 228 27.78 20.34 -14.65
N CYS A 229 28.85 19.74 -14.15
CA CYS A 229 30.07 20.50 -13.96
C CYS A 229 30.74 20.81 -15.31
N GLY A 230 31.15 22.07 -15.49
CA GLY A 230 31.73 22.65 -16.69
C GLY A 230 30.77 23.49 -17.55
N ASP A 231 29.57 23.85 -17.07
CA ASP A 231 28.61 24.69 -17.81
C ASP A 231 28.77 26.21 -17.53
N GLY A 232 29.66 26.56 -16.60
CA GLY A 232 29.98 27.92 -16.19
C GLY A 232 28.99 28.54 -15.20
N ILE A 233 28.01 27.79 -14.69
CA ILE A 233 26.97 28.28 -13.77
C ILE A 233 26.93 27.41 -12.52
N CYS A 234 27.31 27.96 -11.36
CA CYS A 234 27.13 27.27 -10.07
C CYS A 234 25.63 27.10 -9.72
N ALA A 235 25.05 25.98 -10.10
CA ALA A 235 23.62 25.71 -9.98
C ALA A 235 23.21 25.17 -8.59
N ARG A 236 21.91 25.16 -8.30
CA ARG A 236 21.38 24.64 -7.03
C ARG A 236 21.57 23.11 -6.98
N GLY A 237 22.53 22.65 -6.19
CA GLY A 237 22.94 21.24 -6.11
C GLY A 237 24.44 21.05 -6.36
N GLU A 238 25.10 22.09 -6.89
CA GLU A 238 26.54 22.16 -7.00
C GLU A 238 27.13 22.83 -5.77
N SER A 239 28.37 22.48 -5.48
CA SER A 239 29.17 23.09 -4.43
C SER A 239 30.60 23.20 -4.92
N CYS A 240 31.39 24.05 -4.29
CA CYS A 240 32.82 24.11 -4.54
C CYS A 240 33.56 22.78 -4.25
N TYR A 241 32.92 21.78 -3.63
CA TYR A 241 33.47 20.43 -3.44
C TYR A 241 33.04 19.43 -4.51
N SER A 242 31.84 19.59 -5.09
CA SER A 242 31.29 18.69 -6.11
C SER A 242 31.52 19.20 -7.53
N CYS A 243 31.72 20.51 -7.70
CA CYS A 243 31.96 21.16 -8.97
C CYS A 243 32.80 22.44 -8.82
N THR A 244 34.12 22.28 -8.70
CA THR A 244 35.07 23.41 -8.59
C THR A 244 35.13 24.26 -9.85
N ASP A 245 34.84 23.68 -11.02
CA ASP A 245 34.99 24.36 -12.30
C ASP A 245 33.94 25.47 -12.48
N ASP A 246 32.73 25.29 -11.94
CA ASP A 246 31.64 26.28 -12.04
C ASP A 246 31.39 27.05 -10.73
N CYS A 247 31.54 26.40 -9.56
CA CYS A 247 31.35 27.04 -8.25
C CYS A 247 32.61 27.67 -7.66
N GLY A 248 33.74 27.52 -8.35
CA GLY A 248 35.04 28.03 -7.90
C GLY A 248 35.63 27.25 -6.72
N PHE A 249 36.80 27.69 -6.28
CA PHE A 249 37.50 27.08 -5.14
C PHE A 249 36.74 27.35 -3.84
N CYS A 250 36.62 26.31 -3.00
CA CYS A 250 36.13 26.51 -1.64
C CYS A 250 37.05 27.49 -0.90
N PRO A 251 36.50 28.50 -0.20
CA PRO A 251 37.32 29.40 0.59
C PRO A 251 38.09 28.59 1.63
N ASP A 252 39.42 28.76 1.62
CA ASP A 252 40.29 28.26 2.67
C ASP A 252 39.78 28.84 4.00
N PRO A 253 39.45 28.01 5.03
CA PRO A 253 38.98 28.52 6.32
C PRO A 253 40.04 29.35 7.05
N GLY A 254 41.23 29.53 6.47
CA GLY A 254 42.27 30.43 6.95
C GLY A 254 43.14 29.76 8.00
N PRO A 255 44.27 30.40 8.37
CA PRO A 255 45.20 29.84 9.33
C PRO A 255 44.60 29.92 10.74
N GLY A 256 43.83 28.90 11.11
CA GLY A 256 43.16 28.80 12.40
C GLY A 256 42.21 27.61 12.56
N CYS A 257 41.76 26.99 11.47
CA CYS A 257 40.80 25.88 11.52
C CYS A 257 41.41 24.48 11.34
N LEU A 258 42.73 24.36 11.34
CA LEU A 258 43.41 23.06 11.27
C LEU A 258 43.65 22.51 12.69
N MET A 259 42.78 21.62 13.14
CA MET A 259 43.17 20.64 14.17
C MET A 259 44.10 19.63 13.50
N PRO A 260 45.35 19.44 13.97
CA PRO A 260 46.23 18.44 13.38
C PRO A 260 45.75 17.03 13.78
N GLY A 261 45.38 16.22 12.79
CA GLY A 261 45.25 14.77 12.95
C GLY A 261 43.84 14.16 12.88
N GLN A 262 42.87 14.77 12.19
CA GLN A 262 41.61 14.09 11.87
C GLN A 262 41.47 13.91 10.34
N PRO A 263 41.10 12.70 9.86
CA PRO A 263 40.85 12.48 8.44
C PRO A 263 39.62 13.29 7.99
N VAL A 264 39.72 13.90 6.81
CA VAL A 264 38.57 14.48 6.10
C VAL A 264 37.46 13.42 6.00
N PRO A 265 36.22 13.70 6.47
CA PRO A 265 35.13 12.74 6.35
C PRO A 265 34.78 12.53 4.88
N ASN A 266 34.85 11.29 4.39
CA ASN A 266 34.46 10.92 3.02
C ASN A 266 32.94 10.79 2.84
N ASP A 267 32.13 11.52 3.61
CA ASP A 267 30.69 11.39 3.58
C ASP A 267 30.05 12.59 2.88
N LEU A 268 29.49 12.34 1.69
CA LEU A 268 28.76 13.28 0.84
C LEU A 268 27.42 13.75 1.44
N SER A 269 27.07 13.36 2.68
CA SER A 269 25.74 13.59 3.25
C SER A 269 25.62 14.70 4.31
N SER A 270 26.68 15.45 4.63
CA SER A 270 26.56 16.52 5.63
C SER A 270 26.62 17.92 5.01
N ASN A 271 25.46 18.58 5.00
CA ASN A 271 25.33 20.04 4.99
C ASN A 271 26.05 20.62 6.22
N MET A 272 27.38 20.58 6.24
CA MET A 272 28.18 21.44 7.09
C MET A 272 28.09 22.85 6.51
N ARG A 273 26.96 23.50 6.75
CA ARG A 273 26.93 24.94 6.91
C ARG A 273 27.87 25.20 8.09
N PRO A 274 29.06 25.80 7.93
CA PRO A 274 30.01 25.91 9.02
C PRO A 274 29.34 26.68 10.18
N PRO A 275 29.05 26.06 11.34
CA PRO A 275 28.75 26.80 12.53
C PRO A 275 30.06 27.02 13.29
N ASP A 276 30.19 28.20 13.86
CA ASP A 276 31.12 28.49 14.97
C ASP A 276 32.58 28.79 14.61
N CYS A 277 32.80 29.64 13.61
CA CYS A 277 33.91 30.59 13.70
C CYS A 277 33.37 31.90 14.30
N TYR A 278 33.20 31.95 15.63
CA TYR A 278 32.88 33.21 16.29
C TYR A 278 34.04 34.20 16.08
N PRO A 279 33.79 35.44 15.61
CA PRO A 279 34.85 36.44 15.55
C PRO A 279 35.26 36.78 16.98
N LEU A 280 36.55 36.63 17.30
CA LEU A 280 37.09 37.25 18.50
C LEU A 280 36.89 38.78 18.37
N PRO A 281 36.29 39.46 19.37
CA PRO A 281 36.09 40.90 19.28
C PRO A 281 37.45 41.60 19.22
N MET A 282 37.68 42.36 18.15
CA MET A 282 38.82 43.26 18.04
C MET A 282 38.71 44.32 19.14
N GLY A 283 39.61 44.26 20.13
CA GLY A 283 39.86 45.41 21.01
C GLY A 283 40.26 45.11 22.45
N GLN A 284 41.50 44.64 22.65
CA GLN A 284 42.34 45.09 23.77
C GLN A 284 43.82 45.04 23.30
N PRO A 285 44.65 46.06 23.60
CA PRO A 285 46.03 46.09 23.16
C PRO A 285 46.87 45.09 23.96
N GLN A 286 47.89 44.52 23.32
CA GLN A 286 48.83 43.62 23.96
C GLN A 286 49.51 44.31 25.17
N LYS A 287 49.28 43.74 26.34
CA LYS A 287 50.24 43.73 27.45
C LYS A 287 50.10 42.46 28.27
#